data_AF-A0A7X4YQ62-F1
#
_entry.id   AF-A0A7X4YQ62-F1
#
_cell.length_a   1.000
_cell.length_b   1.000
_cell.length_c   1.000
_cell.angle_alpha   90.00
_cell.angle_beta   90.00
_cell.angle_gamma   90.00
#
_symmetry.space_group_name_H-M   'P 1'
#
loop_
_entity.id
_entity.type
_entity.pdbx_description
1 polymer ?
#
loop_
_entity_poly.entity_id
_entity_poly.type
_entity_poly.pdbx_seq_one_letter_code
_entity_poly.pdbx_strand_id
1 'polypeptide(L)'
;MVECPWCHEEVEVNNGRCPACKNDIDAEAIVHEFDPEREEFIFKANAHLSVEDRIAHSFQCAKCKCDECLIKEVAMTGTGLSKLFDIEHHHFLAVSCTHCGFAEFYNPDILKGKKSGQLGTIMDILFGG
;
A
#
# COMPACT_ATOMS: atom_id res chain seq x y z
N MET A 1 15.68 -20.22 -15.69
CA MET A 1 14.53 -19.31 -15.54
C MET A 1 13.63 -19.86 -14.46
N VAL A 2 13.15 -18.99 -13.56
CA VAL A 2 12.19 -19.31 -12.50
C VAL A 2 11.01 -18.37 -12.63
N GLU A 3 9.82 -18.85 -12.30
CA GLU A 3 8.65 -17.97 -12.19
C GLU A 3 8.80 -17.11 -10.93
N CYS A 4 8.78 -15.80 -11.09
CA CYS A 4 8.90 -14.86 -9.97
C CYS A 4 7.63 -14.89 -9.09
N PRO A 5 7.71 -15.15 -7.77
CA PRO A 5 6.52 -15.24 -6.92
C PRO A 5 5.82 -13.90 -6.66
N TRP A 6 6.43 -12.76 -7.03
CA TRP A 6 5.79 -11.43 -6.88
C TRP A 6 5.15 -10.89 -8.16
N CYS A 7 5.65 -11.27 -9.34
CA CYS A 7 5.16 -10.71 -10.61
C CYS A 7 4.80 -11.75 -11.66
N HIS A 8 4.97 -13.06 -11.36
CA HIS A 8 4.64 -14.19 -12.22
C HIS A 8 5.35 -14.22 -13.59
N GLU A 9 6.39 -13.40 -13.74
CA GLU A 9 7.22 -13.38 -14.94
C GLU A 9 8.28 -14.50 -14.87
N GLU A 10 8.49 -15.21 -15.97
CA GLU A 10 9.61 -16.14 -16.11
C GLU A 10 10.91 -15.35 -16.29
N VAL A 11 11.79 -15.39 -15.29
CA VAL A 11 13.00 -14.56 -15.26
C VAL A 11 14.27 -15.35 -14.98
N GLU A 12 15.39 -14.83 -15.47
CA GLU A 12 16.73 -15.22 -15.00
C GLU A 12 17.10 -14.35 -13.80
N VAL A 13 17.20 -14.97 -12.63
CA VAL A 13 17.51 -14.28 -11.37
C VAL A 13 18.88 -13.61 -11.47
N ASN A 14 18.95 -12.34 -11.10
CA ASN A 14 20.19 -11.58 -11.06
C ASN A 14 20.48 -11.17 -9.62
N ASN A 15 21.56 -11.69 -9.02
CA ASN A 15 21.94 -11.46 -7.62
C ASN A 15 20.80 -11.71 -6.62
N GLY A 16 20.12 -12.85 -6.75
CA GLY A 16 18.98 -13.18 -5.89
C GLY A 16 17.72 -12.34 -6.15
N ARG A 17 17.71 -11.42 -7.13
CA ARG A 17 16.57 -10.54 -7.43
C ARG A 17 15.92 -10.84 -8.78
N CYS A 18 14.60 -10.61 -8.82
CA CYS A 18 13.84 -10.56 -10.06
C CYS A 18 14.25 -9.31 -10.87
N PRO A 19 14.71 -9.43 -12.13
CA PRO A 19 15.03 -8.27 -12.95
C PRO A 19 13.80 -7.42 -13.33
N ALA A 20 12.60 -8.00 -13.30
CA ALA A 20 11.37 -7.30 -13.68
C ALA A 20 10.80 -6.46 -12.52
N CYS A 21 10.60 -7.04 -11.34
CA CYS A 21 10.01 -6.34 -10.19
C CYS A 21 11.02 -5.92 -9.10
N LYS A 22 12.28 -6.36 -9.20
CA LYS A 22 13.40 -6.06 -8.28
C LYS A 22 13.29 -6.67 -6.88
N ASN A 23 12.28 -7.51 -6.61
CA ASN A 23 12.13 -8.24 -5.35
C ASN A 23 13.10 -9.44 -5.27
N ASP A 24 13.55 -9.75 -4.06
CA ASP A 24 14.49 -10.83 -3.75
C ASP A 24 13.81 -12.22 -3.83
N ILE A 25 14.18 -13.08 -4.79
CA ILE A 25 13.66 -14.44 -5.07
C ILE A 25 14.07 -15.49 -4.04
N ASP A 26 15.11 -15.23 -3.26
CA ASP A 26 15.65 -16.22 -2.33
C ASP A 26 14.69 -16.45 -1.15
N ALA A 27 14.14 -17.66 -1.08
CA ALA A 27 13.14 -18.06 -0.08
C ALA A 27 13.67 -18.05 1.37
N GLU A 28 15.00 -18.02 1.58
CA GLU A 28 15.59 -17.81 2.90
C GLU A 28 15.59 -16.33 3.37
N ALA A 29 15.30 -15.35 2.49
CA ALA A 29 15.24 -13.94 2.89
C ALA A 29 13.89 -13.50 3.48
N ILE A 30 12.86 -14.37 3.44
CA ILE A 30 11.50 -14.09 3.96
C ILE A 30 11.34 -14.49 5.42
N VAL A 31 12.30 -15.22 6.01
CA VAL A 31 12.47 -15.14 7.47
C VAL A 31 13.11 -13.80 7.77
N HIS A 32 12.27 -12.76 7.86
CA HIS A 32 12.51 -11.73 8.85
C HIS A 32 12.84 -12.49 10.14
N GLU A 33 14.10 -12.46 10.57
CA GLU A 33 14.38 -12.57 11.99
C GLU A 33 13.48 -11.52 12.63
N PHE A 34 12.42 -12.00 13.26
CA PHE A 34 11.51 -11.19 14.05
C PHE A 34 12.38 -10.62 15.17
N ASP A 35 12.95 -9.45 14.92
CA ASP A 35 13.69 -8.65 15.88
C ASP A 35 12.66 -7.74 16.55
N PRO A 36 12.11 -8.13 17.71
CA PRO A 36 11.08 -7.38 18.39
C PRO A 36 11.56 -5.97 18.78
N GLU A 37 12.86 -5.76 18.97
CA GLU A 37 13.41 -4.43 19.31
C GLU A 37 13.40 -3.51 18.08
N ARG A 38 13.73 -4.04 16.90
CA ARG A 38 13.64 -3.30 15.63
C ARG A 38 12.19 -2.97 15.27
N GLU A 39 11.26 -3.92 15.43
CA GLU A 39 9.84 -3.65 15.17
C GLU A 39 9.26 -2.62 16.14
N GLU A 40 9.61 -2.69 17.43
CA GLU A 40 9.18 -1.68 18.42
C GLU A 40 9.75 -0.30 18.10
N PHE A 41 11.00 -0.22 17.64
CA PHE A 41 11.62 1.04 17.22
C PHE A 41 10.93 1.65 16.00
N ILE A 42 10.67 0.85 14.96
CA ILE A 42 9.92 1.27 13.78
C ILE A 42 8.50 1.70 14.17
N PHE A 43 7.84 0.97 15.07
CA PHE A 43 6.52 1.32 15.59
C PHE A 43 6.53 2.66 16.33
N LYS A 44 7.52 2.91 17.22
CA LYS A 44 7.65 4.21 17.91
C LYS A 44 7.99 5.35 16.96
N ALA A 45 8.85 5.11 15.98
CA ALA A 45 9.20 6.09 14.96
C ALA A 45 7.99 6.44 14.07
N ASN A 46 7.13 5.46 13.78
CA ASN A 46 6.00 5.60 12.88
C ASN A 46 4.67 5.88 13.60
N ALA A 47 4.64 5.88 14.94
CA ALA A 47 3.43 6.16 15.73
C ALA A 47 2.88 7.57 15.51
N HIS A 48 3.72 8.49 14.99
CA HIS A 48 3.35 9.85 14.64
C HIS A 48 3.03 10.06 13.16
N LEU A 49 3.25 9.05 12.30
CA LEU A 49 3.01 9.18 10.86
C LEU A 49 1.51 9.16 10.57
N SER A 50 1.10 10.08 9.70
CA SER A 50 -0.26 10.15 9.21
C SER A 50 -0.58 8.96 8.29
N VAL A 51 -1.87 8.72 8.00
CA VAL A 51 -2.27 7.64 7.09
C VAL A 51 -1.72 7.90 5.69
N GLU A 52 -1.69 9.17 5.32
CA GLU A 52 -1.17 9.72 4.08
C GLU A 52 0.31 9.42 3.94
N ASP A 53 1.11 9.65 4.99
CA ASP A 53 2.53 9.32 4.97
C ASP A 53 2.75 7.83 4.77
N ARG A 54 1.98 6.99 5.48
CA ARG A 54 2.10 5.53 5.35
C ARG A 54 1.81 5.06 3.93
N ILE A 55 0.79 5.62 3.28
CA ILE A 55 0.46 5.34 1.88
C ILE A 55 1.59 5.82 0.97
N ALA A 56 2.10 7.03 1.17
CA ALA A 56 3.15 7.58 0.31
C ALA A 56 4.44 6.75 0.35
N HIS A 57 4.83 6.22 1.53
CA HIS A 57 6.03 5.40 1.67
C HIS A 57 5.90 3.99 1.08
N SER A 58 4.68 3.46 0.95
CA SER A 58 4.43 2.09 0.46
C SER A 58 3.75 2.04 -0.91
N PHE A 59 3.53 3.18 -1.55
CA PHE A 59 2.82 3.26 -2.81
C PHE A 59 3.62 2.60 -3.94
N GLN A 60 2.93 1.78 -4.73
CA GLN A 60 3.41 1.34 -6.03
C GLN A 60 2.23 1.24 -6.98
N CYS A 61 2.29 1.96 -8.09
CA CYS A 61 1.20 2.02 -9.06
C CYS A 61 0.93 0.63 -9.66
N ALA A 62 -0.30 0.12 -9.52
CA ALA A 62 -0.71 -1.15 -10.09
C ALA A 62 -0.56 -1.22 -11.63
N LYS A 63 -0.58 -0.07 -12.33
CA LYS A 63 -0.51 0.00 -13.81
C LYS A 63 0.90 0.15 -14.37
N CYS A 64 1.74 0.99 -13.76
CA CYS A 64 3.05 1.34 -14.33
C CYS A 64 4.23 1.15 -13.37
N LYS A 65 3.97 0.67 -12.14
CA LYS A 65 4.97 0.39 -11.10
C LYS A 65 5.80 1.59 -10.63
N CYS A 66 5.42 2.82 -11.01
CA CYS A 66 5.94 4.05 -10.39
C CYS A 66 5.56 4.09 -8.90
N ASP A 67 6.50 4.55 -8.08
CA ASP A 67 6.45 4.65 -6.62
C ASP A 67 6.06 6.05 -6.11
N GLU A 68 5.85 7.00 -7.02
CA GLU A 68 5.40 8.35 -6.68
C GLU A 68 3.88 8.51 -6.82
N CYS A 69 3.25 9.09 -5.79
CA CYS A 69 1.82 9.41 -5.79
C CYS A 69 1.51 10.80 -5.24
N LEU A 70 0.32 11.27 -5.60
CA LEU A 70 -0.36 12.43 -5.04
C LEU A 70 -1.56 11.96 -4.21
N ILE A 71 -1.63 12.37 -2.95
CA ILE A 71 -2.71 12.01 -2.03
C ILE A 71 -3.57 13.24 -1.76
N LYS A 72 -4.89 13.11 -1.88
CA LYS A 72 -5.86 14.16 -1.54
C LYS A 72 -7.06 13.57 -0.82
N GLU A 73 -7.47 14.21 0.25
CA GLU A 73 -8.75 13.90 0.88
C GLU A 73 -9.90 14.48 0.04
N VAL A 74 -10.91 13.66 -0.22
CA VAL A 74 -12.11 14.04 -0.97
C VAL A 74 -13.35 13.64 -0.18
N ALA A 75 -14.35 14.51 -0.19
CA ALA A 75 -15.69 14.17 0.29
C ALA A 75 -16.55 13.77 -0.91
N MET A 76 -17.07 12.54 -0.89
CA MET A 76 -18.02 12.08 -1.91
C MET A 76 -19.43 12.24 -1.34
N THR A 77 -20.31 12.91 -2.10
CA THR A 77 -21.72 13.03 -1.72
C THR A 77 -22.50 11.82 -2.23
N GLY A 78 -23.23 11.16 -1.33
CA GLY A 78 -24.12 10.06 -1.70
C GLY A 78 -25.19 10.50 -2.71
N THR A 79 -25.58 9.60 -3.62
CA THR A 79 -26.67 9.86 -4.58
C THR A 79 -28.04 9.72 -3.89
N GLY A 80 -28.94 10.69 -4.07
CA GLY A 80 -30.34 10.62 -3.61
C GLY A 80 -30.68 11.57 -2.45
N LEU A 81 -31.54 11.11 -1.52
CA LEU A 81 -32.06 11.88 -0.38
C LEU A 81 -30.98 12.22 0.67
N SER A 82 -29.80 11.59 0.62
CA SER A 82 -28.65 11.89 1.49
C SER A 82 -28.14 13.33 1.36
N LYS A 83 -28.45 14.01 0.24
CA LYS A 83 -28.13 15.44 0.00
C LYS A 83 -29.05 16.41 0.76
N LEU A 84 -30.22 15.96 1.23
CA LEU A 84 -31.23 16.79 1.91
C LEU A 84 -31.07 16.81 3.44
N PHE A 85 -30.30 15.88 3.99
CA PHE A 85 -30.16 15.72 5.45
C PHE A 85 -28.72 15.88 5.98
N ASP A 86 -27.74 16.21 5.13
CA ASP A 86 -26.38 16.63 5.50
C ASP A 86 -25.70 15.77 6.60
N ILE A 87 -25.93 14.45 6.57
CA ILE A 87 -25.60 13.53 7.68
C ILE A 87 -24.59 12.43 7.32
N GLU A 88 -24.19 12.31 6.06
CA GLU A 88 -23.13 11.37 5.65
C GLU A 88 -22.13 12.04 4.71
N HIS A 89 -21.10 12.67 5.28
CA HIS A 89 -19.88 12.96 4.54
C HIS A 89 -19.00 11.71 4.57
N HIS A 90 -18.95 10.97 3.46
CA HIS A 90 -17.98 9.91 3.29
C HIS A 90 -16.66 10.52 2.82
N HIS A 91 -15.68 10.55 3.72
CA HIS A 91 -14.32 11.00 3.44
C HIS A 91 -13.50 9.84 2.87
N PHE A 92 -12.82 10.09 1.76
CA PHE A 92 -11.93 9.14 1.12
C PHE A 92 -10.59 9.80 0.81
N LEU A 93 -9.51 9.02 0.81
CA LEU A 93 -8.22 9.42 0.30
C LEU A 93 -8.12 9.00 -1.17
N ALA A 94 -8.08 9.97 -2.06
CA ALA A 94 -7.77 9.79 -3.47
C ALA A 94 -6.24 9.76 -3.65
N VAL A 95 -5.70 8.63 -4.10
CA VAL A 95 -4.26 8.42 -4.31
C VAL A 95 -4.04 8.23 -5.80
N SER A 96 -3.27 9.12 -6.41
CA SER A 96 -3.06 9.16 -7.86
C SER A 96 -1.59 9.01 -8.21
N CYS A 97 -1.26 8.12 -9.14
CA CYS A 97 0.10 7.97 -9.68
C CYS A 97 0.52 9.25 -10.42
N THR A 98 1.69 9.80 -10.10
CA THR A 98 2.22 11.01 -10.76
C THR A 98 2.68 10.75 -12.20
N HIS A 99 2.93 9.49 -12.56
CA HIS A 99 3.41 9.09 -13.88
C HIS A 99 2.29 8.80 -14.88
N CYS A 100 1.34 7.90 -14.56
CA CYS A 100 0.30 7.47 -15.50
C CYS A 100 -1.11 7.97 -15.18
N GLY A 101 -1.31 8.67 -14.05
CA GLY A 101 -2.61 9.23 -13.67
C GLY A 101 -3.64 8.22 -13.15
N PHE A 102 -3.27 6.94 -13.01
CA PHE A 102 -4.14 5.95 -12.37
C PHE A 102 -4.44 6.36 -10.92
N ALA A 103 -5.71 6.32 -10.53
CA ALA A 103 -6.18 6.81 -9.25
C ALA A 103 -7.03 5.76 -8.52
N GLU A 104 -6.82 5.66 -7.21
CA GLU A 104 -7.50 4.74 -6.29
C GLU A 104 -8.06 5.52 -5.11
N PHE A 105 -9.11 4.99 -4.48
CA PHE A 105 -9.77 5.61 -3.33
C PHE A 105 -9.71 4.70 -2.11
N TYR A 106 -9.30 5.26 -0.98
CA TYR A 106 -9.17 4.54 0.29
C TYR A 106 -10.06 5.14 1.36
N ASN A 107 -10.68 4.30 2.18
CA ASN A 107 -11.40 4.74 3.37
C ASN A 107 -10.39 4.91 4.53
N PRO A 108 -10.12 6.15 5.00
CA PRO A 108 -9.14 6.41 6.06
C PRO A 108 -9.53 5.78 7.39
N ASP A 109 -10.81 5.61 7.71
CA ASP A 109 -11.25 5.05 9.00
C ASP A 109 -10.92 3.56 9.11
N ILE A 110 -11.00 2.83 7.99
CA ILE A 110 -10.55 1.43 7.91
C ILE A 110 -9.02 1.35 8.09
N LEU A 111 -8.27 2.31 7.55
CA LEU A 111 -6.81 2.35 7.67
C LEU A 111 -6.32 2.77 9.06
N LYS A 112 -7.08 3.60 9.78
CA LYS A 112 -6.82 4.01 11.17
C LYS A 112 -7.18 2.91 12.18
N GLY A 113 -8.25 2.15 11.93
CA GLY A 113 -8.77 1.11 12.83
C GLY A 113 -8.01 -0.22 12.82
N LYS A 114 -7.14 -0.47 11.83
CA LYS A 114 -6.30 -1.67 11.78
C LYS A 114 -5.02 -1.46 12.59
N LYS A 115 -4.94 -2.08 13.77
CA LYS A 115 -3.71 -2.15 14.58
C LYS A 115 -2.56 -2.66 13.70
N SER A 116 -1.46 -1.91 13.67
CA SER A 116 -0.28 -2.11 12.80
C SER A 116 0.53 -3.41 13.06
N GLY A 117 -0.07 -4.45 13.66
CA GLY A 117 0.51 -5.80 13.79
C GLY A 117 0.08 -6.76 12.68
N GLN A 118 -0.74 -6.31 11.73
CA GLN A 118 -1.06 -7.02 10.47
C GLN A 118 -0.31 -6.35 9.31
N LEU A 119 1.03 -6.35 9.34
CA LEU A 119 1.83 -5.84 8.23
C LEU A 119 1.67 -6.67 6.94
N GLY A 120 1.15 -7.91 7.03
CA GLY A 120 0.75 -8.72 5.86
C GLY A 120 -0.54 -8.26 5.17
N THR A 121 -1.53 -7.75 5.92
CA THR A 121 -2.90 -7.60 5.40
C THR A 121 -3.14 -6.34 4.57
N ILE A 122 -2.30 -5.30 4.70
CA ILE A 122 -2.46 -4.08 3.88
C ILE A 122 -1.84 -4.29 2.49
N MET A 123 -0.70 -5.00 2.39
CA MET A 123 -0.15 -5.43 1.10
C MET A 123 -1.10 -6.41 0.38
N ASP A 124 -1.77 -7.31 1.10
CA ASP A 124 -2.77 -8.23 0.52
C ASP A 124 -4.01 -7.52 -0.06
N ILE A 125 -4.36 -6.33 0.42
CA ILE A 125 -5.52 -5.56 -0.08
C ILE A 125 -5.12 -4.64 -1.24
N LEU A 126 -3.84 -4.24 -1.29
CA LEU A 126 -3.29 -3.39 -2.36
C LEU A 126 -2.77 -4.20 -3.56
N PHE A 127 -2.42 -5.48 -3.35
CA PHE A 127 -1.83 -6.37 -4.36
C PHE A 127 -2.53 -7.74 -4.48
N GLY A 128 -3.57 -8.02 -3.70
CA GLY A 128 -4.35 -9.26 -3.79
C GLY A 128 -5.42 -9.20 -4.88
N GLY A 129 -4.98 -9.34 -6.12
CA GLY A 129 -5.78 -9.49 -7.33
C GLY A 129 -4.92 -9.81 -8.54
#